data_AF-A0A0D3I0H3-F1
#
_entry.id   AF-A0A0D3I0H3-F1
#
_cell.length_a   1.000
_cell.length_b   1.000
_cell.length_c   1.000
_cell.angle_alpha   90.00
_cell.angle_beta   90.00
_cell.angle_gamma   90.00
#
_symmetry.space_group_name_H-M   'P 1'
#
loop_
_entity.id
_entity.type
_entity.pdbx_description
1 polymer ?
#
loop_
_entity_poly.entity_id
_entity_poly.type
_entity_poly.pdbx_seq_one_letter_code
_entity_poly.pdbx_strand_id
1 'polypeptide(L)'
;MRVSRDAVLTGLLEGTAAIVREVTAGGTDADRECLDYILHAEAGSSDLMYQGGLKRDCDERGRVLACRTVADGSGVVCGMRLADFVAHPSAQHADLTEAHVVALRLYTTQAFRSINTPLRDKERHERGEAHPLPVTVALIRDALGKLRAVEADHSRESPLRRVELYRGMKDVTAPASFMEQGGTELAPMSTTSDLSVAMRYSASVKAVLLRLITESFYERGPDISFLSAFPGEAEFLFPPLTFLQPTGDVETVTVEGLAYEVVDVRPRI
;
A
#
# COMPACT_ATOMS: atom_id res chain seq x y z
N MET A 1 16.37 -7.69 5.04
CA MET A 1 15.87 -9.08 4.89
C MET A 1 17.07 -10.03 4.99
N ARG A 2 16.98 -11.13 5.77
CA ARG A 2 18.06 -12.13 5.91
C ARG A 2 18.00 -13.14 4.75
N VAL A 3 18.15 -12.64 3.52
CA VAL A 3 18.10 -13.44 2.28
C VAL A 3 19.32 -13.06 1.43
N SER A 4 19.93 -14.03 0.75
CA SER A 4 21.08 -13.74 -0.09
C SER A 4 20.67 -12.84 -1.26
N ARG A 5 21.56 -11.93 -1.67
CA ARG A 5 21.32 -11.02 -2.79
C ARG A 5 20.99 -11.81 -4.07
N ASP A 6 21.71 -12.90 -4.32
CA ASP A 6 21.55 -13.72 -5.52
C ASP A 6 20.18 -14.41 -5.56
N ALA A 7 19.66 -14.85 -4.43
CA ALA A 7 18.32 -15.43 -4.36
C ALA A 7 17.24 -14.39 -4.70
N VAL A 8 17.37 -13.16 -4.19
CA VAL A 8 16.45 -12.06 -4.53
C VAL A 8 16.56 -11.71 -6.01
N LEU A 9 17.78 -11.55 -6.56
CA LEU A 9 17.99 -11.23 -7.97
C LEU A 9 17.43 -12.32 -8.90
N THR A 10 17.62 -13.59 -8.55
CA THR A 10 17.04 -14.71 -9.31
C THR A 10 15.53 -14.63 -9.31
N GLY A 11 14.91 -14.40 -8.14
CA GLY A 11 13.47 -14.23 -8.05
C GLY A 11 12.94 -13.02 -8.83
N LEU A 12 13.67 -11.91 -8.86
CA LEU A 12 13.31 -10.75 -9.67
C LEU A 12 13.31 -11.07 -11.17
N LEU A 13 14.22 -11.91 -11.65
CA LEU A 13 14.24 -12.36 -13.05
C LEU A 13 13.06 -13.30 -13.37
N GLU A 14 12.63 -14.12 -12.40
CA GLU A 14 11.48 -15.01 -12.55
C GLU A 14 10.13 -14.27 -12.47
N GLY A 15 10.12 -13.06 -11.90
CA GLY A 15 8.96 -12.17 -11.88
C GLY A 15 7.73 -12.76 -11.17
N THR A 16 6.58 -12.79 -11.84
CA THR A 16 5.32 -13.27 -11.27
C THR A 16 5.42 -14.71 -10.74
N ALA A 17 6.21 -15.57 -11.40
CA ALA A 17 6.41 -16.94 -10.95
C ALA A 17 7.06 -17.02 -9.56
N ALA A 18 7.95 -16.07 -9.21
CA ALA A 18 8.54 -16.02 -7.88
C ALA A 18 7.50 -15.65 -6.81
N ILE A 19 6.63 -14.66 -7.09
CA ILE A 19 5.53 -14.30 -6.19
C ILE A 19 4.62 -15.52 -5.92
N VAL A 20 4.25 -16.24 -6.99
CA VAL A 20 3.40 -17.45 -6.87
C VAL A 20 4.05 -18.48 -5.96
N ARG A 21 5.34 -18.77 -6.13
CA ARG A 21 6.04 -19.73 -5.27
C ARG A 21 6.14 -19.26 -3.82
N GLU A 22 6.45 -17.98 -3.59
CA GLU A 22 6.55 -17.40 -2.24
C GLU A 22 5.21 -17.49 -1.50
N VAL A 23 4.12 -17.08 -2.13
CA VAL A 23 2.77 -17.13 -1.54
C VAL A 23 2.30 -18.57 -1.36
N THR A 24 2.61 -19.47 -2.29
CA THR A 24 2.27 -20.88 -2.16
C THR A 24 2.97 -21.51 -0.95
N ALA A 25 4.26 -21.25 -0.79
CA ALA A 25 5.08 -21.86 0.27
C ALA A 25 4.91 -21.20 1.64
N GLY A 26 4.83 -19.87 1.69
CA GLY A 26 4.88 -19.09 2.94
C GLY A 26 3.63 -18.25 3.24
N GLY A 27 2.67 -18.18 2.32
CA GLY A 27 1.43 -17.44 2.50
C GLY A 27 0.35 -18.23 3.27
N THR A 28 -0.64 -17.49 3.76
CA THR A 28 -1.89 -18.02 4.30
C THR A 28 -2.88 -18.37 3.19
N ASP A 29 -3.99 -19.04 3.53
CA ASP A 29 -5.05 -19.32 2.54
C ASP A 29 -5.69 -18.03 2.01
N ALA A 30 -5.78 -16.99 2.83
CA ALA A 30 -6.22 -15.68 2.39
C ALA A 30 -5.23 -15.05 1.39
N ASP A 31 -3.92 -15.24 1.57
CA ASP A 31 -2.92 -14.72 0.65
C ASP A 31 -2.99 -15.43 -0.72
N ARG A 32 -3.20 -16.75 -0.70
CA ARG A 32 -3.39 -17.55 -1.92
C ARG A 32 -4.65 -17.15 -2.67
N GLU A 33 -5.77 -16.96 -1.96
CA GLU A 33 -7.03 -16.48 -2.54
C GLU A 33 -6.86 -15.08 -3.14
N CYS A 34 -6.24 -14.16 -2.40
CA CYS A 34 -5.99 -12.82 -2.90
C CYS A 34 -5.09 -12.83 -4.13
N LEU A 35 -4.05 -13.67 -4.15
CA LEU A 35 -3.19 -13.80 -5.32
C LEU A 35 -3.94 -14.38 -6.53
N ASP A 36 -4.76 -15.42 -6.35
CA ASP A 36 -5.59 -16.00 -7.40
C ASP A 36 -6.54 -14.95 -8.01
N TYR A 37 -7.19 -14.15 -7.16
CA TYR A 37 -8.00 -13.02 -7.59
C TYR A 37 -7.19 -12.02 -8.45
N ILE A 38 -5.98 -11.63 -8.01
CA ILE A 38 -5.14 -10.70 -8.76
C ILE A 38 -4.69 -11.27 -10.12
N LEU A 39 -4.40 -12.56 -10.19
CA LEU A 39 -3.86 -13.18 -11.40
C LEU A 39 -4.95 -13.50 -12.45
N HIS A 40 -6.17 -13.84 -12.01
CA HIS A 40 -7.12 -14.54 -12.87
C HIS A 40 -8.53 -13.94 -12.90
N ALA A 41 -8.94 -13.20 -11.86
CA ALA A 41 -10.29 -12.67 -11.77
C ALA A 41 -10.47 -11.36 -12.57
N GLU A 42 -11.73 -11.02 -12.82
CA GLU A 42 -12.09 -9.68 -13.28
C GLU A 42 -12.28 -8.78 -12.06
N ALA A 43 -11.86 -7.52 -12.18
CA ALA A 43 -12.04 -6.53 -11.14
C ALA A 43 -13.52 -6.43 -10.73
N GLY A 44 -13.79 -6.67 -9.44
CA GLY A 44 -15.13 -6.61 -8.86
C GLY A 44 -15.94 -7.90 -8.95
N SER A 45 -15.38 -8.99 -9.51
CA SER A 45 -16.10 -10.25 -9.70
C SER A 45 -16.23 -11.12 -8.44
N SER A 46 -15.44 -10.84 -7.39
CA SER A 46 -15.47 -11.60 -6.14
C SER A 46 -16.49 -11.01 -5.17
N ASP A 47 -17.29 -11.87 -4.52
CA ASP A 47 -18.23 -11.50 -3.46
C ASP A 47 -17.60 -11.45 -2.07
N LEU A 48 -16.31 -11.79 -1.94
CA LEU A 48 -15.61 -11.72 -0.66
C LEU A 48 -15.47 -10.27 -0.20
N MET A 49 -15.72 -10.07 1.09
CA MET A 49 -15.69 -8.76 1.73
C MET A 49 -14.53 -8.66 2.72
N TYR A 50 -13.92 -7.48 2.77
CA TYR A 50 -12.78 -7.13 3.62
C TYR A 50 -13.02 -5.78 4.29
N GLN A 51 -12.15 -5.38 5.23
CA GLN A 51 -12.08 -4.00 5.77
C GLN A 51 -13.44 -3.37 6.14
N GLY A 52 -14.33 -4.13 6.80
CA GLY A 52 -15.64 -3.63 7.21
C GLY A 52 -16.75 -3.74 6.16
N GLY A 53 -16.59 -4.62 5.16
CA GLY A 53 -17.65 -4.96 4.19
C GLY A 53 -17.30 -4.58 2.74
N LEU A 54 -16.12 -4.04 2.49
CA LEU A 54 -15.68 -3.62 1.16
C LEU A 54 -15.36 -4.84 0.29
N LYS A 55 -15.92 -4.84 -0.93
CA LYS A 55 -15.52 -5.75 -2.01
C LYS A 55 -14.36 -5.14 -2.77
N ARG A 56 -13.41 -5.97 -3.21
CA ARG A 56 -12.28 -5.51 -4.03
C ARG A 56 -12.80 -4.90 -5.34
N ASP A 57 -12.16 -3.80 -5.75
CA ASP A 57 -12.41 -3.03 -6.96
C ASP A 57 -13.85 -2.45 -7.09
N CYS A 58 -14.58 -2.40 -5.98
CA CYS A 58 -15.95 -1.89 -5.88
C CYS A 58 -16.07 -0.64 -5.01
N ASP A 59 -17.19 0.07 -5.15
CA ASP A 59 -17.62 1.11 -4.22
C ASP A 59 -18.21 0.52 -2.93
N GLU A 60 -18.56 1.39 -1.98
CA GLU A 60 -19.16 1.00 -0.69
C GLU A 60 -20.53 0.30 -0.83
N ARG A 61 -21.16 0.36 -2.01
CA ARG A 61 -22.42 -0.34 -2.32
C ARG A 61 -22.16 -1.68 -3.03
N GLY A 62 -20.90 -2.09 -3.18
CA GLY A 62 -20.50 -3.32 -3.83
C GLY A 62 -20.58 -3.28 -5.36
N ARG A 63 -20.68 -2.09 -5.97
CA ARG A 63 -20.70 -1.91 -7.43
C ARG A 63 -19.29 -1.70 -7.95
N VAL A 64 -18.92 -2.37 -9.04
CA VAL A 64 -17.59 -2.20 -9.67
C VAL A 64 -17.37 -0.72 -10.01
N LEU A 65 -16.20 -0.20 -9.65
CA LEU A 65 -15.85 1.20 -9.91
C LEU A 65 -15.66 1.42 -11.41
N ALA A 66 -16.03 2.60 -11.92
CA ALA A 66 -15.84 2.93 -13.33
C ALA A 66 -14.37 2.85 -13.77
N CYS A 67 -13.43 3.26 -12.89
CA CYS A 67 -11.98 3.12 -13.09
C CYS A 67 -11.45 1.67 -12.99
N ARG A 68 -12.36 0.70 -12.85
CA ARG A 68 -12.10 -0.74 -12.79
C ARG A 68 -12.80 -1.49 -13.90
N THR A 69 -13.28 -0.77 -14.91
CA THR A 69 -13.94 -1.35 -16.06
C THR A 69 -13.24 -0.96 -17.36
N VAL A 70 -13.31 -1.85 -18.34
CA VAL A 70 -12.84 -1.63 -19.71
C VAL A 70 -13.96 -2.02 -20.67
N ALA A 71 -14.07 -1.29 -21.78
CA ALA A 71 -14.97 -1.67 -22.86
C ALA A 71 -14.22 -2.60 -23.82
N ASP A 72 -14.82 -3.72 -24.19
CA ASP A 72 -14.32 -4.52 -25.29
C ASP A 72 -14.55 -3.82 -26.64
N GLY A 73 -13.99 -4.38 -27.72
CA GLY A 73 -14.15 -3.84 -29.07
C GLY A 73 -15.60 -3.79 -29.59
N SER A 74 -16.55 -4.41 -28.87
CA SER A 74 -17.99 -4.37 -29.16
C SER A 74 -18.76 -3.37 -28.30
N GLY A 75 -18.09 -2.70 -27.35
CA GLY A 75 -18.68 -1.75 -26.41
C GLY A 75 -19.27 -2.39 -25.16
N VAL A 76 -19.10 -3.70 -24.95
CA VAL A 76 -19.49 -4.37 -23.71
C VAL A 76 -18.47 -4.03 -22.63
N VAL A 77 -18.95 -3.56 -21.48
CA VAL A 77 -18.12 -3.15 -20.35
C VAL A 77 -17.93 -4.34 -19.41
N CYS A 78 -16.69 -4.74 -19.16
CA CYS A 78 -16.31 -5.77 -18.21
C CYS A 78 -15.30 -5.23 -17.18
N GLY A 79 -15.07 -5.99 -16.11
CA GLY A 79 -14.06 -5.65 -15.11
C GLY A 79 -12.64 -5.82 -15.69
N MET A 80 -11.73 -4.92 -15.30
CA MET A 80 -10.32 -5.02 -15.67
C MET A 80 -9.71 -6.35 -15.23
N ARG A 81 -8.87 -6.95 -16.07
CA ARG A 81 -8.02 -8.09 -15.74
C ARG A 81 -6.58 -7.63 -15.55
N LEU A 82 -5.70 -8.53 -15.11
CA LEU A 82 -4.28 -8.21 -14.87
C LEU A 82 -3.63 -7.47 -16.05
N ALA A 83 -3.89 -7.92 -17.27
CA ALA A 83 -3.35 -7.30 -18.49
C ALA A 83 -3.75 -5.82 -18.63
N ASP A 84 -4.95 -5.43 -18.21
CA ASP A 84 -5.42 -4.04 -18.27
C ASP A 84 -4.70 -3.17 -17.24
N PHE A 85 -4.40 -3.72 -16.06
CA PHE A 85 -3.58 -3.01 -15.06
C PHE A 85 -2.13 -2.85 -15.51
N VAL A 86 -1.57 -3.83 -16.21
CA VAL A 86 -0.24 -3.74 -16.82
C VAL A 86 -0.23 -2.73 -17.98
N ALA A 87 -1.30 -2.67 -18.76
CA ALA A 87 -1.46 -1.70 -19.84
C ALA A 87 -1.86 -0.29 -19.37
N HIS A 88 -2.09 -0.08 -18.07
CA HIS A 88 -2.48 1.21 -17.54
C HIS A 88 -1.41 2.28 -17.85
N PRO A 89 -1.79 3.49 -18.29
CA PRO A 89 -0.82 4.52 -18.69
C PRO A 89 0.27 4.79 -17.64
N SER A 90 -0.11 4.88 -16.35
CA SER A 90 0.85 5.04 -15.26
C SER A 90 1.80 3.85 -15.07
N ALA A 91 1.34 2.61 -15.31
CA ALA A 91 2.19 1.43 -15.23
C ALA A 91 3.20 1.40 -16.38
N GLN A 92 2.77 1.74 -17.59
CA GLN A 92 3.64 1.85 -18.77
C GLN A 92 4.64 3.00 -18.62
N HIS A 93 4.21 4.18 -18.17
CA HIS A 93 5.09 5.34 -17.96
C HIS A 93 6.17 5.08 -16.92
N ALA A 94 5.88 4.27 -15.90
CA ALA A 94 6.85 3.86 -14.88
C ALA A 94 7.66 2.60 -15.26
N ASP A 95 7.49 2.03 -16.46
CA ASP A 95 8.12 0.75 -16.84
C ASP A 95 7.88 -0.36 -15.80
N LEU A 96 6.65 -0.46 -15.29
CA LEU A 96 6.27 -1.54 -14.39
C LEU A 96 6.16 -2.86 -15.18
N THR A 97 6.76 -3.91 -14.65
CA THR A 97 6.54 -5.27 -15.15
C THR A 97 5.22 -5.81 -14.62
N GLU A 98 4.72 -6.90 -15.22
CA GLU A 98 3.58 -7.63 -14.64
C GLU A 98 3.81 -7.99 -13.17
N ALA A 99 5.03 -8.42 -12.81
CA ALA A 99 5.38 -8.76 -11.44
C ALA A 99 5.27 -7.57 -10.48
N HIS A 100 5.62 -6.34 -10.92
CA HIS A 100 5.41 -5.13 -10.13
C HIS A 100 3.92 -4.85 -9.90
N VAL A 101 3.12 -4.98 -10.95
CA VAL A 101 1.66 -4.83 -10.86
C VAL A 101 1.09 -5.85 -9.90
N VAL A 102 1.40 -7.14 -10.06
CA VAL A 102 0.94 -8.21 -9.16
C VAL A 102 1.34 -7.94 -7.72
N ALA A 103 2.60 -7.58 -7.46
CA ALA A 103 3.10 -7.34 -6.11
C ALA A 103 2.40 -6.15 -5.42
N LEU A 104 2.20 -5.03 -6.14
CA LEU A 104 1.48 -3.87 -5.60
C LEU A 104 -0.02 -4.16 -5.42
N ARG A 105 -0.69 -4.79 -6.39
CA ARG A 105 -2.10 -5.17 -6.23
C ARG A 105 -2.27 -6.12 -5.04
N LEU A 106 -1.44 -7.16 -4.94
CA LEU A 106 -1.45 -8.11 -3.82
C LEU A 106 -1.22 -7.41 -2.48
N TYR A 107 -0.29 -6.45 -2.41
CA TYR A 107 -0.03 -5.69 -1.19
C TYR A 107 -1.28 -4.99 -0.66
N THR A 108 -2.14 -4.45 -1.52
CA THR A 108 -3.37 -3.76 -1.09
C THR A 108 -4.49 -4.70 -0.63
N THR A 109 -4.30 -6.01 -0.72
CA THR A 109 -5.24 -7.02 -0.20
C THR A 109 -4.90 -7.41 1.24
N GLN A 110 -5.58 -8.41 1.80
CA GLN A 110 -5.25 -8.93 3.13
C GLN A 110 -3.81 -9.46 3.28
N ALA A 111 -3.15 -9.76 2.15
CA ALA A 111 -1.76 -10.20 2.11
C ALA A 111 -0.76 -9.16 2.65
N PHE A 112 -1.17 -7.88 2.80
CA PHE A 112 -0.36 -6.86 3.47
C PHE A 112 0.13 -7.32 4.85
N ARG A 113 -0.64 -8.16 5.57
CA ARG A 113 -0.24 -8.66 6.89
C ARG A 113 0.96 -9.60 6.79
N SER A 114 0.93 -10.53 5.85
CA SER A 114 2.02 -11.49 5.60
C SER A 114 3.26 -10.83 5.03
N ILE A 115 3.11 -9.67 4.38
CA ILE A 115 4.20 -8.83 3.90
C ILE A 115 4.79 -7.96 5.03
N ASN A 116 3.95 -7.29 5.80
CA ASN A 116 4.41 -6.28 6.77
C ASN A 116 4.85 -6.88 8.11
N THR A 117 4.15 -7.89 8.61
CA THR A 117 4.40 -8.46 9.94
C THR A 117 5.83 -8.98 10.07
N PRO A 118 6.36 -9.78 9.13
CA PRO A 118 7.73 -10.29 9.27
C PRO A 118 8.81 -9.22 9.09
N LEU A 119 8.50 -8.07 8.47
CA LEU A 119 9.40 -6.90 8.43
C LEU A 119 9.44 -6.13 9.76
N ARG A 120 8.34 -6.18 10.53
CA ARG A 120 8.21 -5.52 11.84
C ARG A 120 8.67 -6.41 13.00
N ASP A 121 8.78 -7.72 12.78
CA ASP A 121 9.21 -8.70 13.78
C ASP A 121 10.73 -8.64 14.00
N LYS A 122 11.13 -7.97 15.08
CA LYS A 122 12.54 -7.85 15.48
C LYS A 122 13.14 -9.17 15.95
N GLU A 123 12.37 -9.99 16.65
CA GLU A 123 12.88 -11.27 17.16
C GLU A 123 13.21 -12.23 16.01
N ARG A 124 12.35 -12.27 14.99
CA ARG A 124 12.62 -13.00 13.75
C ARG A 124 13.90 -12.54 13.08
N HIS A 125 14.16 -11.23 13.05
CA HIS A 125 15.39 -10.68 12.52
C HIS A 125 16.61 -11.14 13.33
N GLU A 126 16.52 -11.11 14.66
CA GLU A 126 17.56 -11.53 15.59
C GLU A 126 17.86 -13.03 15.49
N ARG A 127 16.83 -13.86 15.27
CA ARG A 127 16.97 -15.30 14.98
C ARG A 127 17.54 -15.60 13.59
N GLY A 128 17.75 -14.58 12.76
CA GLY A 128 18.33 -14.73 11.43
C GLY A 128 17.38 -15.32 10.38
N GLU A 129 16.07 -15.33 10.65
CA GLU A 129 15.09 -15.94 9.77
C GLU A 129 14.83 -15.10 8.50
N ALA A 130 14.88 -15.76 7.35
CA ALA A 130 14.55 -15.17 6.06
C ALA A 130 13.08 -14.77 6.00
N HIS A 131 12.77 -13.57 5.48
CA HIS A 131 11.39 -13.15 5.20
C HIS A 131 10.69 -14.22 4.34
N PRO A 132 9.39 -14.53 4.54
CA PRO A 132 8.71 -15.56 3.74
C PRO A 132 8.47 -15.15 2.27
N LEU A 133 8.30 -13.84 2.03
CA LEU A 133 8.00 -13.25 0.71
C LEU A 133 9.07 -12.23 0.25
N PRO A 134 10.36 -12.57 0.20
CA PRO A 134 11.44 -11.59 0.03
C PRO A 134 11.48 -10.94 -1.36
N VAL A 135 11.16 -11.69 -2.43
CA VAL A 135 11.08 -11.19 -3.80
C VAL A 135 9.86 -10.29 -3.95
N THR A 136 8.72 -10.66 -3.36
CA THR A 136 7.53 -9.81 -3.35
C THR A 136 7.82 -8.45 -2.70
N VAL A 137 8.51 -8.43 -1.55
CA VAL A 137 8.95 -7.17 -0.90
C VAL A 137 9.91 -6.37 -1.78
N ALA A 138 10.86 -7.06 -2.45
CA ALA A 138 11.81 -6.41 -3.34
C ALA A 138 11.11 -5.77 -4.56
N LEU A 139 10.12 -6.46 -5.15
CA LEU A 139 9.30 -5.97 -6.26
C LEU A 139 8.47 -4.75 -5.85
N ILE A 140 7.86 -4.76 -4.65
CA ILE A 140 7.13 -3.59 -4.13
C ILE A 140 8.09 -2.40 -4.01
N ARG A 141 9.27 -2.59 -3.40
CA ARG A 141 10.25 -1.51 -3.26
C ARG A 141 10.72 -0.97 -4.62
N ASP A 142 11.00 -1.84 -5.58
CA ASP A 142 11.41 -1.43 -6.93
C ASP A 142 10.31 -0.65 -7.65
N ALA A 143 9.07 -1.16 -7.61
CA ALA A 143 7.92 -0.53 -8.23
C ALA A 143 7.63 0.87 -7.65
N LEU A 144 7.73 1.05 -6.33
CA LEU A 144 7.55 2.37 -5.70
C LEU A 144 8.62 3.37 -6.15
N GLY A 145 9.86 2.92 -6.34
CA GLY A 145 10.94 3.75 -6.89
C GLY A 145 10.65 4.19 -8.33
N LYS A 146 10.16 3.26 -9.16
CA LYS A 146 9.77 3.50 -10.56
C LYS A 146 8.58 4.46 -10.70
N LEU A 147 7.55 4.29 -9.86
CA LEU A 147 6.35 5.13 -9.87
C LEU A 147 6.63 6.60 -9.55
N ARG A 148 7.81 6.94 -9.00
CA ARG A 148 8.23 8.34 -8.87
C ARG A 148 8.32 9.07 -10.21
N ALA A 149 8.49 8.36 -11.33
CA ALA A 149 8.41 8.95 -12.67
C ALA A 149 7.00 9.46 -13.02
N VAL A 150 5.95 8.78 -12.55
CA VAL A 150 4.55 9.20 -12.70
C VAL A 150 4.29 10.43 -11.83
N GLU A 151 4.69 10.38 -10.56
CA GLU A 151 4.55 11.51 -9.63
C GLU A 151 5.28 12.77 -10.12
N ALA A 152 6.47 12.59 -10.70
CA ALA A 152 7.24 13.68 -11.28
C ALA A 152 6.51 14.35 -12.44
N ASP A 153 5.85 13.57 -13.31
CA ASP A 153 5.09 14.10 -14.45
C ASP A 153 3.79 14.78 -13.99
N HIS A 154 3.02 14.14 -13.10
CA HIS A 154 1.81 14.73 -12.51
C HIS A 154 2.09 16.01 -11.71
N SER A 155 3.28 16.14 -11.13
CA SER A 155 3.67 17.29 -10.32
C SER A 155 4.44 18.36 -11.12
N ARG A 156 4.56 18.27 -12.45
CA ARG A 156 5.39 19.18 -13.26
C ARG A 156 5.11 20.66 -13.04
N GLU A 157 3.85 21.03 -12.92
CA GLU A 157 3.43 22.43 -12.72
C GLU A 157 3.55 22.88 -11.25
N SER A 158 3.61 21.93 -10.31
CA SER A 158 3.64 22.20 -8.88
C SER A 158 4.48 21.17 -8.10
N PRO A 159 5.80 21.09 -8.35
CA PRO A 159 6.66 20.03 -7.76
C PRO A 159 6.77 20.16 -6.24
N LEU A 160 6.60 21.38 -5.71
CA LEU A 160 6.61 21.72 -4.28
C LEU A 160 5.19 21.84 -3.70
N ARG A 161 4.20 21.19 -4.31
CA ARG A 161 2.85 21.18 -3.77
C ARG A 161 2.82 20.40 -2.47
N ARG A 162 2.45 21.08 -1.39
CA ARG A 162 2.13 20.45 -0.11
C ARG A 162 0.91 19.54 -0.25
N VAL A 163 1.04 18.31 0.23
CA VAL A 163 -0.07 17.36 0.40
C VAL A 163 0.03 16.74 1.78
N GLU A 164 -1.11 16.69 2.45
CA GLU A 164 -1.28 16.03 3.74
C GLU A 164 -1.81 14.63 3.48
N LEU A 165 -1.13 13.63 4.03
CA LEU A 165 -1.54 12.24 3.98
C LEU A 165 -1.79 11.75 5.40
N TYR A 166 -2.75 10.87 5.56
CA TYR A 166 -3.21 10.41 6.85
C TYR A 166 -2.93 8.92 7.01
N ARG A 167 -2.54 8.52 8.22
CA ARG A 167 -2.45 7.13 8.62
C ARG A 167 -3.15 6.94 9.96
N GLY A 168 -4.24 6.18 9.93
CA GLY A 168 -4.95 5.78 11.12
C GLY A 168 -4.28 4.61 11.83
N MET A 169 -4.09 4.74 13.14
CA MET A 169 -3.64 3.66 14.00
C MET A 169 -4.66 3.44 15.12
N LYS A 170 -5.16 2.22 15.22
CA LYS A 170 -6.11 1.79 16.24
C LYS A 170 -5.39 1.31 17.50
N ASP A 171 -6.05 1.47 18.65
CA ASP A 171 -5.65 0.94 19.95
C ASP A 171 -4.24 1.33 20.41
N VAL A 172 -3.75 2.49 19.97
CA VAL A 172 -2.41 3.02 20.30
C VAL A 172 -2.47 4.47 20.74
N THR A 173 -1.37 4.92 21.35
CA THR A 173 -1.04 6.32 21.62
C THR A 173 0.35 6.59 21.07
N ALA A 174 0.66 7.83 20.68
CA ALA A 174 2.03 8.16 20.29
C ALA A 174 2.94 8.08 21.53
N PRO A 175 3.93 7.17 21.58
CA PRO A 175 4.81 7.09 22.75
C PRO A 175 5.70 8.34 22.81
N ALA A 176 6.01 8.81 24.02
CA ALA A 176 6.86 9.99 24.22
C ALA A 176 8.22 9.87 23.51
N SER A 177 8.80 8.66 23.49
CA SER A 177 10.04 8.39 22.75
C SER A 177 9.91 8.59 21.25
N PHE A 178 8.75 8.26 20.66
CA PHE A 178 8.49 8.58 19.25
C PHE A 178 8.41 10.08 19.06
N MET A 179 7.69 10.80 19.93
CA MET A 179 7.59 12.27 19.86
C MET A 179 8.95 12.98 19.93
N GLU A 180 9.89 12.46 20.73
CA GLU A 180 11.23 13.01 20.89
C GLU A 180 12.19 12.63 19.77
N GLN A 181 12.15 11.38 19.30
CA GLN A 181 13.23 10.78 18.49
C GLN A 181 12.77 10.38 17.08
N GLY A 182 11.47 10.41 16.81
CA GLY A 182 10.86 9.81 15.64
C GLY A 182 10.89 8.28 15.66
N GLY A 183 10.61 7.69 14.50
CA GLY A 183 10.58 6.24 14.35
C GLY A 183 10.64 5.81 12.90
N THR A 184 11.23 4.64 12.66
CA THR A 184 11.28 4.03 11.32
C THR A 184 10.18 3.00 11.19
N GLU A 185 9.32 3.15 10.18
CA GLU A 185 8.42 2.08 9.74
C GLU A 185 9.20 1.11 8.85
N LEU A 186 9.33 -0.13 9.32
CA LEU A 186 10.18 -1.14 8.69
C LEU A 186 9.52 -1.77 7.45
N ALA A 187 8.19 -1.73 7.37
CA ALA A 187 7.41 -2.25 6.27
C ALA A 187 7.01 -1.14 5.28
N PRO A 188 6.49 -1.45 4.08
CA PRO A 188 5.77 -0.44 3.31
C PRO A 188 4.64 0.14 4.15
N MET A 189 4.42 1.46 4.02
CA MET A 189 3.50 2.20 4.87
C MET A 189 2.39 2.85 4.05
N SER A 190 1.21 2.25 4.08
CA SER A 190 0.00 2.82 3.49
C SER A 190 -0.43 4.08 4.21
N THR A 191 -0.81 5.08 3.43
CA THR A 191 -1.40 6.35 3.87
C THR A 191 -2.51 6.70 2.89
N THR A 192 -3.41 7.61 3.26
CA THR A 192 -4.52 8.05 2.43
C THR A 192 -4.58 9.57 2.37
N SER A 193 -5.03 10.12 1.24
CA SER A 193 -5.37 11.54 1.15
C SER A 193 -6.78 11.86 1.66
N ASP A 194 -7.58 10.84 1.98
CA ASP A 194 -8.93 10.97 2.53
C ASP A 194 -8.92 10.75 4.05
N LEU A 195 -9.10 11.83 4.81
CA LEU A 195 -9.17 11.78 6.27
C LEU A 195 -10.25 10.79 6.79
N SER A 196 -11.38 10.68 6.09
CA SER A 196 -12.48 9.78 6.48
C SER A 196 -12.06 8.30 6.41
N VAL A 197 -11.20 7.95 5.46
CA VAL A 197 -10.62 6.61 5.35
C VAL A 197 -9.72 6.35 6.55
N ALA A 198 -8.78 7.25 6.85
CA ALA A 198 -7.88 7.09 8.00
C ALA A 198 -8.62 6.97 9.33
N MET A 199 -9.68 7.77 9.52
CA MET A 199 -10.52 7.75 10.71
C MET A 199 -11.29 6.44 10.89
N ARG A 200 -11.81 5.85 9.79
CA ARG A 200 -12.44 4.51 9.83
C ARG A 200 -11.44 3.44 10.25
N TYR A 201 -10.20 3.51 9.77
CA TYR A 201 -9.14 2.56 10.13
C TYR A 201 -8.70 2.65 11.59
N SER A 202 -8.77 3.82 12.21
CA SER A 202 -8.36 4.06 13.59
C SER A 202 -9.50 4.14 14.59
N ALA A 203 -10.76 3.91 14.17
CA ALA A 203 -11.94 4.01 15.04
C ALA A 203 -11.85 3.02 16.22
N SER A 204 -11.37 3.50 17.37
CA SER A 204 -11.18 2.77 18.62
C SER A 204 -11.19 3.72 19.81
N VAL A 205 -11.18 3.18 21.04
CA VAL A 205 -11.19 3.97 22.28
C VAL A 205 -9.99 4.92 22.36
N LYS A 206 -8.85 4.50 21.83
CA LYS A 206 -7.67 5.34 21.63
C LYS A 206 -7.28 5.28 20.16
N ALA A 207 -7.27 6.42 19.49
CA ALA A 207 -7.03 6.52 18.06
C ALA A 207 -5.96 7.57 17.80
N VAL A 208 -4.89 7.20 17.09
CA VAL A 208 -3.88 8.14 16.61
C VAL A 208 -4.04 8.30 15.10
N LEU A 209 -4.02 9.54 14.66
CA LEU A 209 -3.87 9.91 13.25
C LEU A 209 -2.49 10.52 13.07
N LEU A 210 -1.62 9.84 12.31
CA LEU A 210 -0.42 10.51 11.81
C LEU A 210 -0.82 11.32 10.59
N ARG A 211 -0.59 12.63 10.63
CA ARG A 211 -0.73 13.53 9.48
C ARG A 211 0.66 13.80 8.92
N LEU A 212 0.97 13.13 7.82
CA LEU A 212 2.23 13.24 7.11
C LEU A 212 2.21 14.51 6.26
N ILE A 213 3.06 15.46 6.61
CA ILE A 213 3.23 16.71 5.87
C ILE A 213 4.30 16.48 4.80
N THR A 214 3.89 16.37 3.54
CA THR A 214 4.81 16.28 2.40
C THR A 214 4.86 17.62 1.68
N GLU A 215 6.03 18.24 1.57
CA GLU A 215 6.19 19.56 0.94
C GLU A 215 6.50 19.45 -0.56
N SER A 216 6.81 18.25 -1.04
CA SER A 216 7.02 17.97 -2.46
C SER A 216 6.72 16.50 -2.79
N PHE A 217 6.62 16.17 -4.07
CA PHE A 217 6.48 14.78 -4.50
C PHE A 217 7.74 13.95 -4.18
N TYR A 218 8.90 14.58 -3.97
CA TYR A 218 10.15 13.87 -3.67
C TYR A 218 10.13 13.16 -2.32
N GLU A 219 9.36 13.67 -1.37
CA GLU A 219 9.24 13.18 0.00
C GLU A 219 8.01 12.27 0.18
N ARG A 220 7.23 12.04 -0.88
CA ARG A 220 5.95 11.33 -0.84
C ARG A 220 6.10 9.93 -1.43
N GLY A 221 5.41 8.95 -0.85
CA GLY A 221 5.13 7.71 -1.56
C GLY A 221 4.28 7.99 -2.82
N PRO A 222 4.38 7.22 -3.90
CA PRO A 222 3.51 7.41 -5.06
C PRO A 222 2.05 7.06 -4.74
N ASP A 223 1.12 7.67 -5.48
CA ASP A 223 -0.28 7.26 -5.52
C ASP A 223 -0.38 5.89 -6.21
N ILE A 224 -0.90 4.90 -5.48
CA ILE A 224 -1.11 3.55 -5.99
C ILE A 224 -2.59 3.20 -6.14
N SER A 225 -3.49 4.18 -6.04
CA SER A 225 -4.94 3.98 -6.14
C SER A 225 -5.34 3.28 -7.44
N PHE A 226 -4.62 3.50 -8.54
CA PHE A 226 -4.89 2.83 -9.82
C PHE A 226 -4.55 1.33 -9.81
N LEU A 227 -3.67 0.88 -8.91
CA LEU A 227 -3.33 -0.53 -8.68
C LEU A 227 -4.04 -1.11 -7.46
N SER A 228 -4.49 -0.31 -6.50
CA SER A 228 -5.13 -0.83 -5.30
C SER A 228 -6.36 -1.68 -5.62
N ALA A 229 -6.54 -2.77 -4.89
CA ALA A 229 -7.76 -3.54 -4.84
C ALA A 229 -8.88 -2.78 -4.10
N PHE A 230 -8.58 -1.66 -3.44
CA PHE A 230 -9.55 -0.78 -2.79
C PHE A 230 -9.32 0.68 -3.22
N PRO A 231 -9.66 1.03 -4.48
CA PRO A 231 -9.25 2.31 -5.08
C PRO A 231 -9.86 3.52 -4.37
N GLY A 232 -11.03 3.34 -3.75
CA GLY A 232 -11.69 4.37 -2.96
C GLY A 232 -10.95 4.76 -1.68
N GLU A 233 -9.93 4.01 -1.27
CA GLU A 233 -9.10 4.37 -0.11
C GLU A 233 -8.05 5.45 -0.43
N ALA A 234 -7.90 5.85 -1.70
CA ALA A 234 -6.98 6.92 -2.13
C ALA A 234 -5.55 6.75 -1.59
N GLU A 235 -5.00 5.54 -1.77
CA GLU A 235 -3.79 5.07 -1.11
C GLU A 235 -2.50 5.63 -1.74
N PHE A 236 -1.68 6.25 -0.88
CA PHE A 236 -0.29 6.60 -1.14
C PHE A 236 0.60 5.65 -0.34
N LEU A 237 1.54 4.97 -1.01
CA LEU A 237 2.35 3.93 -0.38
C LEU A 237 3.81 4.36 -0.25
N PHE A 238 4.27 4.50 0.99
CA PHE A 238 5.67 4.77 1.28
C PHE A 238 6.50 3.48 1.28
N PRO A 239 7.77 3.53 0.84
CA PRO A 239 8.63 2.36 0.81
C PRO A 239 8.98 1.87 2.24
N PRO A 240 9.42 0.61 2.38
CA PRO A 240 10.04 0.13 3.62
C PRO A 240 11.16 1.05 4.10
N LEU A 241 11.34 1.11 5.42
CA LEU A 241 12.37 1.91 6.10
C LEU A 241 12.14 3.43 6.01
N THR A 242 10.89 3.86 5.81
CA THR A 242 10.54 5.28 5.90
C THR A 242 10.65 5.76 7.34
N PHE A 243 11.45 6.79 7.59
CA PHE A 243 11.56 7.43 8.89
C PHE A 243 10.51 8.54 9.02
N LEU A 244 9.84 8.58 10.17
CA LEU A 244 8.84 9.57 10.52
C LEU A 244 9.38 10.46 11.63
N GLN A 245 9.50 11.75 11.33
CA GLN A 245 9.95 12.77 12.26
C GLN A 245 8.75 13.59 12.76
N PRO A 246 8.37 13.51 14.04
CA PRO A 246 7.37 14.40 14.60
C PRO A 246 7.82 15.85 14.48
N THR A 247 6.85 16.71 14.20
CA THR A 247 7.05 18.17 14.15
C THR A 247 7.00 18.82 15.53
N GLY A 248 6.39 18.12 16.51
CA GLY A 248 6.01 18.66 17.81
C GLY A 248 4.56 19.16 17.86
N ASP A 249 3.93 19.34 16.71
CA ASP A 249 2.53 19.75 16.62
C ASP A 249 1.60 18.53 16.86
N VAL A 250 0.77 18.65 17.90
CA VAL A 250 -0.24 17.66 18.28
C VAL A 250 -1.55 18.39 18.51
N GLU A 251 -2.63 17.88 17.94
CA GLU A 251 -3.98 18.36 18.20
C GLU A 251 -4.90 17.18 18.55
N THR A 252 -5.99 17.48 19.27
CA THR A 252 -7.04 16.50 19.56
C THR A 252 -8.29 16.90 18.81
N VAL A 253 -8.78 16.02 17.94
CA VAL A 253 -10.01 16.22 17.18
C VAL A 253 -11.06 15.24 17.66
N THR A 254 -12.28 15.72 17.92
CA THR A 254 -13.41 14.86 18.27
C THR A 254 -14.38 14.78 17.10
N VAL A 255 -14.65 13.56 16.62
CA VAL A 255 -15.63 13.31 15.55
C VAL A 255 -16.51 12.16 15.97
N GLU A 256 -17.83 12.35 15.87
CA GLU A 256 -18.84 11.34 16.25
C GLU A 256 -18.64 10.74 17.66
N GLY A 257 -18.11 11.56 18.59
CA GLY A 257 -17.84 11.15 19.97
C GLY A 257 -16.54 10.37 20.19
N LEU A 258 -15.76 10.10 19.13
CA LEU A 258 -14.42 9.53 19.22
C LEU A 258 -13.36 10.63 19.22
N ALA A 259 -12.40 10.53 20.13
CA ALA A 259 -11.27 11.44 20.21
C ALA A 259 -10.06 10.87 19.45
N TYR A 260 -9.51 11.66 18.54
CA TYR A 260 -8.36 11.36 17.73
C TYR A 260 -7.20 12.27 18.14
N GLU A 261 -6.09 11.66 18.55
CA GLU A 261 -4.81 12.37 18.71
C GLU A 261 -4.17 12.48 17.32
N VAL A 262 -4.09 13.69 16.79
CA VAL A 262 -3.48 13.98 15.49
C VAL A 262 -2.06 14.45 15.73
N VAL A 263 -1.09 13.72 15.18
CA VAL A 263 0.34 14.02 15.30
C VAL A 263 0.88 14.36 13.92
N ASP A 264 1.43 15.56 13.78
CA ASP A 264 2.07 15.98 12.53
C ASP A 264 3.47 15.40 12.44
N VAL A 265 3.75 14.73 11.33
CA VAL A 265 5.04 14.10 11.07
C VAL A 265 5.56 14.47 9.68
N ARG A 266 6.88 14.54 9.52
CA ARG A 266 7.56 14.66 8.23
C ARG A 266 8.20 13.33 7.85
N PRO A 267 7.85 12.73 6.70
CA PRO A 267 8.50 11.52 6.24
C PRO A 267 9.89 11.79 5.65
N ARG A 268 10.79 10.82 5.82
CA ARG A 268 12.12 10.75 5.19
C ARG A 268 12.27 9.37 4.55
N ILE A 269 12.33 9.34 3.22
CA ILE A 269 12.41 8.13 2.38
C ILE A 269 13.81 7.87 1.85
#